data_AF-A0A1E7JYK7-F1
#
_entry.id   AF-A0A1E7JYK7-F1
#
_cell.length_a   1.000
_cell.length_b   1.000
_cell.length_c   1.000
_cell.angle_alpha   90.00
_cell.angle_beta   90.00
_cell.angle_gamma   90.00
#
_symmetry.space_group_name_H-M   'P 1'
#
loop_
_entity.id
_entity.type
_entity.pdbx_description
1 polymer ?
#
loop_
_entity_poly.entity_id
_entity_poly.type
_entity_poly.pdbx_seq_one_letter_code
_entity_poly.pdbx_strand_id
1 'polypeptide(L)'
;MHANAAGDVPARLEALGTTAGLGRAALHSQLAAALDVLVHLVRDGRGTRRIAEIHVLERDREGLVSTVPAVVWGEHGFREERGARRLWEMCGRVRRSFASGGEPLHARQVFPATDTEPVRSERRSR
;
A
#
# COMPACT_ATOMS: atom_id res chain seq x y z
N MET A 1 -3.71 5.15 -9.75
CA MET A 1 -3.48 4.28 -10.91
C MET A 1 -4.40 3.07 -10.81
N HIS A 2 -4.99 2.61 -11.91
CA HIS A 2 -5.76 1.37 -11.92
C HIS A 2 -4.85 0.20 -12.28
N ALA A 3 -4.65 -0.73 -11.34
CA ALA A 3 -3.90 -1.96 -11.51
C ALA A 3 -4.64 -3.06 -10.75
N ASN A 4 -4.61 -4.29 -11.27
CA ASN A 4 -5.32 -5.42 -10.68
C ASN A 4 -4.65 -5.87 -9.37
N ALA A 5 -3.33 -5.72 -9.28
CA ALA A 5 -2.55 -5.85 -8.05
C ALA A 5 -1.49 -4.74 -7.95
N ALA A 6 -0.98 -4.49 -6.74
CA ALA A 6 0.17 -3.60 -6.54
C ALA A 6 1.44 -4.11 -7.23
N GLY A 7 1.58 -5.44 -7.39
CA GLY A 7 2.65 -6.09 -8.15
C GLY A 7 2.71 -5.68 -9.62
N ASP A 8 1.57 -5.35 -10.22
CA ASP A 8 1.47 -5.04 -11.65
C ASP A 8 1.86 -3.59 -11.98
N VAL A 9 2.01 -2.75 -10.96
CA VAL A 9 2.22 -1.32 -11.11
C VAL A 9 3.52 -0.98 -11.87
N PRO A 10 4.70 -1.57 -11.55
CA PRO A 10 5.92 -1.32 -12.30
C PRO A 10 5.78 -1.64 -13.79
N ALA A 11 5.24 -2.82 -14.14
CA ALA A 11 5.05 -3.22 -15.53
C ALA A 11 4.10 -2.29 -16.28
N ARG A 12 3.03 -1.82 -15.62
CA ARG A 12 2.08 -0.87 -16.22
C ARG A 12 2.71 0.50 -16.44
N LEU A 13 3.56 0.95 -15.52
CA LEU A 13 4.33 2.17 -15.66
C LEU A 13 5.38 2.04 -16.77
N GLU A 14 6.02 0.88 -16.93
CA GLU A 14 6.95 0.59 -18.05
C GLU A 14 6.24 0.71 -19.40
N ALA A 15 5.03 0.15 -19.52
CA ALA A 15 4.23 0.26 -20.74
C ALA A 15 3.86 1.73 -21.03
N LEU A 16 3.41 2.49 -20.03
CA LEU A 16 3.08 3.91 -20.18
C LEU A 16 4.32 4.76 -20.51
N GLY A 17 5.43 4.53 -19.82
CA GLY A 17 6.69 5.24 -20.06
C GLY A 17 7.21 5.02 -21.47
N THR A 18 7.11 3.78 -21.96
CA THR A 18 7.50 3.44 -23.33
C THR A 18 6.65 4.20 -24.36
N THR A 19 5.33 4.30 -24.15
CA THR A 19 4.46 5.11 -25.03
C THR A 19 4.78 6.61 -24.98
N ALA A 20 5.39 7.09 -23.90
CA ALA A 20 5.84 8.47 -23.72
C ALA A 20 7.30 8.71 -24.17
N GLY A 21 7.96 7.71 -24.76
CA GLY A 21 9.36 7.80 -25.20
C GLY A 21 10.39 7.75 -24.06
N LEU A 22 10.00 7.36 -22.86
CA LEU A 22 10.92 7.18 -21.74
C LEU A 22 11.57 5.80 -21.82
N GLY A 23 12.90 5.77 -21.77
CA GLY A 23 13.64 4.53 -21.61
C GLY A 23 13.40 3.91 -20.22
N ARG A 24 13.45 2.57 -20.16
CA ARG A 24 13.20 1.80 -18.93
C ARG A 24 14.01 2.30 -17.72
N ALA A 25 15.31 2.52 -17.88
CA ALA A 25 16.17 3.01 -16.80
C ALA A 25 15.77 4.42 -16.31
N ALA A 26 15.40 5.33 -17.22
CA ALA A 26 14.96 6.68 -16.88
C ALA A 26 13.65 6.65 -16.09
N LEU A 27 12.69 5.80 -16.52
CA LEU A 27 11.44 5.58 -15.81
C LEU A 27 11.68 5.06 -14.39
N HIS A 28 12.50 4.02 -14.21
CA HIS A 28 12.76 3.47 -12.88
C HIS A 28 13.53 4.44 -11.98
N SER A 29 14.41 5.26 -12.56
CA SER A 29 15.06 6.35 -11.82
C SER A 29 14.03 7.36 -11.30
N GLN A 30 13.09 7.78 -12.15
CA GLN A 30 11.98 8.66 -11.73
C GLN A 30 11.09 7.99 -10.68
N LEU A 31 10.77 6.71 -10.87
CA LEU A 31 9.95 5.95 -9.92
C LEU A 31 10.60 5.87 -8.55
N ALA A 32 11.89 5.54 -8.49
CA ALA A 32 12.65 5.45 -7.25
C ALA A 32 12.79 6.80 -6.53
N ALA A 33 12.79 7.91 -7.29
CA ALA A 33 12.88 9.25 -6.72
C ALA A 33 11.52 9.80 -6.25
N ALA A 34 10.42 9.38 -6.89
CA ALA A 34 9.11 9.98 -6.68
C ALA A 34 8.18 9.17 -5.77
N LEU A 35 8.40 7.86 -5.62
CA LEU A 35 7.47 6.97 -4.94
C LEU A 35 8.19 6.12 -3.89
N ASP A 36 7.65 6.11 -2.68
CA ASP A 36 8.13 5.27 -1.57
C ASP A 36 7.21 4.06 -1.32
N VAL A 37 5.90 4.27 -1.46
CA VAL A 37 4.84 3.32 -1.05
C VAL A 37 3.71 3.30 -2.07
N LEU A 38 3.15 2.11 -2.32
CA LEU A 38 1.89 1.91 -3.03
C LEU A 38 0.82 1.41 -2.08
N VAL A 39 -0.35 2.03 -2.14
CA VAL A 39 -1.55 1.58 -1.41
C VAL A 39 -2.56 1.06 -2.43
N HIS A 40 -2.82 -0.24 -2.38
CA HIS A 40 -3.81 -0.90 -3.23
C HIS A 40 -5.16 -0.94 -2.52
N LEU A 41 -6.16 -0.32 -3.16
CA LEU A 41 -7.52 -0.22 -2.65
C LEU A 41 -8.44 -1.13 -3.46
N VAL A 42 -9.26 -1.90 -2.76
CA VAL A 42 -10.34 -2.70 -3.36
C VAL A 42 -11.69 -2.18 -2.89
N ARG A 43 -12.73 -2.44 -3.67
CA ARG A 43 -14.12 -2.25 -3.23
C ARG A 43 -14.65 -3.58 -2.69
N ASP A 44 -15.28 -3.55 -1.53
CA ASP A 44 -16.02 -4.71 -1.03
C ASP A 44 -17.38 -4.85 -1.74
N GLY A 45 -18.09 -5.95 -1.46
CA GLY A 45 -19.43 -6.20 -2.02
C GLY A 45 -20.50 -5.18 -1.59
N ARG A 46 -20.20 -4.30 -0.62
CA ARG A 46 -21.06 -3.20 -0.17
C ARG A 46 -20.67 -1.87 -0.82
N GLY A 47 -19.68 -1.86 -1.72
CA GLY A 47 -19.20 -0.68 -2.42
C GLY A 47 -18.23 0.20 -1.62
N THR A 48 -17.84 -0.22 -0.41
CA THR A 48 -16.92 0.53 0.44
C THR A 48 -15.48 0.27 0.01
N ARG A 49 -14.67 1.33 -0.05
CA ARG A 49 -13.24 1.21 -0.36
C ARG A 49 -12.49 0.77 0.88
N ARG A 50 -11.67 -0.27 0.76
CA ARG A 50 -10.77 -0.75 1.80
C ARG A 50 -9.36 -0.93 1.24
N ILE A 51 -8.36 -0.78 2.10
CA ILE A 51 -6.98 -1.14 1.77
C ILE A 51 -6.90 -2.66 1.71
N ALA A 52 -6.53 -3.18 0.55
CA ALA A 52 -6.22 -4.60 0.39
C ALA A 52 -4.75 -4.85 0.70
N GLU A 53 -3.86 -4.00 0.18
CA GLU A 53 -2.40 -4.22 0.32
C GLU A 53 -1.65 -2.89 0.36
N ILE A 54 -0.55 -2.87 1.09
CA ILE A 54 0.46 -1.80 1.09
C ILE A 54 1.78 -2.42 0.68
N HIS A 55 2.40 -1.85 -0.35
CA HIS A 55 3.70 -2.27 -0.84
C HIS A 55 4.70 -1.15 -0.68
N VAL A 56 5.93 -1.48 -0.31
CA VAL A 56 7.07 -0.56 -0.38
C VAL A 56 7.78 -0.75 -1.72
N LEU A 57 8.39 0.32 -2.22
CA LEU A 57 9.23 0.24 -3.40
C LEU A 57 10.66 -0.10 -3.00
N GLU A 58 11.24 -1.06 -3.72
CA GLU A 58 12.64 -1.41 -3.59
C GLU A 58 13.33 -1.33 -4.94
N ARG A 59 14.62 -0.99 -4.91
CA ARG A 59 15.45 -0.88 -6.09
C ARG A 59 16.48 -2.01 -6.06
N ASP A 60 16.55 -2.79 -7.13
CA ASP A 60 17.55 -3.85 -7.28
C ASP A 60 18.93 -3.27 -7.66
N ARG A 61 19.89 -4.16 -7.91
CA ARG A 61 21.29 -3.77 -8.24
C ARG A 61 21.38 -3.13 -9.62
N GLU A 62 20.48 -3.51 -10.51
CA GLU A 62 20.35 -3.02 -11.87
C GLU A 62 19.62 -1.66 -11.90
N GLY A 63 19.12 -1.22 -10.75
CA GLY A 63 18.46 0.05 -10.59
C GLY A 63 16.99 0.04 -10.97
N LEU A 64 16.39 -1.14 -11.17
CA LEU A 64 14.97 -1.32 -11.46
C LEU A 64 14.17 -1.36 -10.17
N VAL A 65 12.98 -0.77 -10.24
CA VAL A 65 12.06 -0.68 -9.11
C VAL A 65 11.09 -1.85 -9.15
N SER A 66 11.01 -2.55 -8.02
CA SER A 66 10.03 -3.59 -7.75
C SER A 66 9.19 -3.23 -6.54
N THR A 67 8.04 -3.88 -6.40
CA THR A 67 7.15 -3.71 -5.27
C THR A 67 7.30 -4.89 -4.32
N VAL A 68 7.29 -4.57 -3.04
CA VAL A 68 7.47 -5.54 -1.97
C VAL A 68 6.28 -5.40 -1.02
N PRO A 69 5.47 -6.46 -0.81
CA PRO A 69 4.34 -6.38 0.10
C PRO A 69 4.86 -6.10 1.51
N ALA A 70 4.27 -5.10 2.15
CA ALA A 70 4.55 -4.70 3.52
C ALA A 70 3.38 -5.06 4.43
N VAL A 71 2.15 -4.86 3.96
CA VAL A 71 0.94 -5.23 4.69
C VAL A 71 -0.08 -5.77 3.71
N VAL A 72 -0.72 -6.89 4.03
CA VAL A 72 -1.76 -7.52 3.20
C VAL A 72 -2.99 -7.82 4.05
N TRP A 73 -4.18 -7.55 3.52
CA TRP A 73 -5.44 -7.89 4.16
C TRP A 73 -5.70 -9.40 4.04
N GLY A 74 -5.74 -10.08 5.18
CA GLY A 74 -6.07 -11.49 5.32
C GLY A 74 -7.49 -11.73 5.83
N GLU A 75 -7.80 -13.01 6.09
CA GLU A 75 -9.08 -13.44 6.67
C GLU A 75 -9.38 -12.78 8.02
N HIS A 76 -8.35 -12.58 8.85
CA HIS A 76 -8.46 -12.04 10.21
C HIS A 76 -7.97 -10.59 10.34
N GLY A 77 -7.83 -9.86 9.22
CA GLY A 77 -7.33 -8.49 9.18
C GLY A 77 -5.93 -8.36 8.58
N PHE A 78 -5.26 -7.24 8.86
CA PHE A 78 -3.95 -6.93 8.28
C PHE A 78 -2.86 -7.86 8.81
N ARG A 79 -2.05 -8.41 7.91
CA ARG A 79 -0.82 -9.15 8.20
C ARG A 79 0.39 -8.40 7.67
N GLU A 80 1.45 -8.39 8.46
CA GLU A 80 2.75 -7.87 8.06
C GLU A 80 3.47 -8.85 7.14
N GLU A 81 4.14 -8.30 6.14
CA GLU A 81 4.92 -9.03 5.14
C GLU A 81 6.37 -8.53 5.14
N ARG A 82 7.22 -9.04 4.25
CA ARG A 82 8.67 -8.74 4.21
C ARG A 82 9.01 -7.23 4.16
N GLY A 83 8.13 -6.40 3.60
CA GLY A 83 8.28 -4.94 3.52
C GLY A 83 7.84 -4.16 4.77
N ALA A 84 7.24 -4.81 5.78
CA ALA A 84 6.65 -4.16 6.94
C ALA A 84 7.67 -3.31 7.71
N ARG A 85 8.87 -3.88 7.94
CA ARG A 85 9.96 -3.17 8.62
C ARG A 85 10.28 -1.84 7.93
N ARG A 86 10.45 -1.86 6.61
CA ARG A 86 10.77 -0.66 5.82
C ARG A 86 9.64 0.35 5.88
N LEU A 87 8.39 -0.09 5.80
CA LEU A 87 7.21 0.76 5.95
C LEU A 87 7.22 1.48 7.31
N TRP A 88 7.46 0.76 8.40
CA TRP A 88 7.51 1.34 9.74
C TRP A 88 8.68 2.28 9.95
N GLU A 89 9.85 1.97 9.39
CA GLU A 89 11.00 2.88 9.39
C GLU A 89 10.65 4.21 8.70
N MET A 90 9.94 4.16 7.56
CA MET A 90 9.47 5.36 6.86
C MET A 90 8.49 6.18 7.72
N CYS A 91 7.50 5.54 8.35
CA CYS A 91 6.60 6.23 9.28
C CYS A 91 7.34 6.86 10.47
N GLY A 92 8.39 6.20 10.97
CA GLY A 92 9.25 6.72 12.03
C GLY A 92 10.07 7.96 11.61
N ARG A 93 10.55 8.01 10.36
CA ARG A 93 11.18 9.23 9.80
C ARG A 93 10.18 10.37 9.67
N VAL A 94 8.99 10.07 9.17
CA VAL A 94 7.91 11.04 8.98
C VAL A 94 7.52 11.68 10.32
N ARG A 95 7.34 10.87 11.38
CA ARG A 95 7.06 11.40 12.74
C ARG A 95 8.14 12.37 13.26
N ARG A 96 9.42 12.15 12.95
CA ARG A 96 10.50 13.10 13.31
C ARG A 96 10.46 14.38 12.49
N SER A 97 10.13 14.29 11.20
CA SER A 97 10.01 15.45 10.31
C SER A 97 8.77 16.32 10.62
N PHE A 98 7.69 15.71 11.14
CA PHE A 98 6.51 16.45 11.61
C PHE A 98 6.67 16.98 13.05
N ALA A 99 7.42 16.29 13.92
CA ALA A 99 7.70 16.78 15.28
C ALA A 99 8.58 18.05 15.31
N SER A 100 9.24 18.43 14.21
CA SER A 100 9.89 19.74 14.05
C SER A 100 8.92 20.88 13.71
N GLY A 101 7.62 20.63 13.58
CA GLY A 101 6.60 21.66 13.33
C GLY A 101 5.17 21.14 13.48
N GLY A 102 4.62 21.24 14.70
CA GLY A 102 3.19 21.03 14.97
C GLY A 102 2.87 19.78 15.80
N GLU A 103 1.99 19.97 16.79
CA GLU A 103 1.50 18.99 17.78
C GLU A 103 1.32 17.55 17.28
N PRO A 104 1.64 16.53 18.10
CA PRO A 104 1.57 15.14 17.69
C PRO A 104 0.13 14.67 17.46
N LEU A 105 -0.17 14.19 16.26
CA LEU A 105 -1.40 13.45 15.96
C LEU A 105 -1.43 12.16 16.79
N HIS A 106 -2.38 12.06 17.71
CA HIS A 106 -2.59 10.88 18.56
C HIS A 106 -2.94 9.66 17.70
N ALA A 107 -2.14 8.59 17.84
CA ALA A 107 -2.20 7.33 17.09
C ALA A 107 -3.52 6.52 17.25
N ARG A 108 -4.53 7.03 17.95
CA ARG A 108 -5.84 6.39 18.16
C ARG A 108 -6.82 6.55 16.98
N GLN A 109 -6.50 7.36 15.98
CA GLN A 109 -7.45 7.70 14.90
C GLN A 109 -7.13 7.08 13.53
N VAL A 110 -6.06 6.29 13.39
CA VAL A 110 -5.62 5.78 12.08
C VAL A 110 -6.37 4.50 11.66
N PHE A 111 -6.97 3.78 12.61
CA PHE A 111 -7.80 2.62 12.33
C PHE A 111 -9.05 2.69 13.23
N PRO A 112 -10.27 2.85 12.69
CA PRO A 112 -11.45 2.54 13.49
C PRO A 112 -11.38 1.04 13.82
N ALA A 113 -11.49 0.70 15.10
CA ALA A 113 -11.76 -0.66 15.52
C ALA A 113 -12.98 -1.13 14.74
N THR A 114 -12.81 -2.08 13.82
CA THR A 114 -13.95 -2.78 13.24
C THR A 114 -14.47 -3.67 14.36
N ASP A 115 -15.51 -3.19 15.05
CA ASP A 115 -16.42 -4.05 15.80
C ASP A 115 -17.04 -5.03 14.80
N THR A 116 -16.39 -6.17 14.63
CA THR A 116 -17.02 -7.36 14.06
C THR A 116 -17.91 -7.94 15.13
N GLU A 117 -19.14 -7.43 15.24
CA GLU A 117 -20.22 -8.19 15.86
C GLU A 117 -20.42 -9.50 15.08
N PRO A 118 -20.50 -10.66 15.75
CA PRO A 118 -20.79 -11.91 15.08
C PRO A 118 -22.25 -11.89 14.60
N VAL A 119 -22.44 -11.92 13.28
CA VAL A 119 -23.75 -12.12 12.63
C VAL A 119 -24.35 -13.44 13.13
N ARG A 120 -25.39 -13.36 13.97
CA ARG A 120 -26.25 -14.50 14.30
C ARG A 120 -26.95 -14.98 13.03
N SER A 121 -26.65 -16.21 12.62
CA SER A 121 -27.41 -16.94 11.62
C SER A 121 -28.75 -17.40 12.21
N GLU A 122 -29.82 -16.64 11.98
CA GLU A 122 -31.17 -17.11 12.27
C GLU A 122 -31.63 -18.04 11.14
N ARG A 123 -31.53 -19.35 11.41
CA ARG A 123 -32.31 -20.36 10.67
C ARG A 123 -33.79 -20.00 10.81
N ARG A 124 -34.44 -19.67 9.71
CA ARG A 124 -35.91 -19.67 9.66
C ARG A 124 -36.39 -20.75 8.70
N SER A 125 -36.81 -21.84 9.32
CA SER A 125 -37.72 -22.84 8.79
C SER A 125 -39.02 -22.15 8.39
N ARG A 126 -39.49 -22.38 7.16
CA ARG A 126 -40.89 -22.63 6.77
C ARG A 126 -40.94 -22.97 5.29
#